data_AF-A0AA96ZFE3-F1
#
_entry.id   AF-A0AA96ZFE3-F1
#
_cell.length_a   1.000
_cell.length_b   1.000
_cell.length_c   1.000
_cell.angle_alpha   90.00
_cell.angle_beta   90.00
_cell.angle_gamma   90.00
#
_symmetry.space_group_name_H-M   'P 1'
#
loop_
_entity.id
_entity.type
_entity.pdbx_description
1 polymer ?
#
loop_
_entity_poly.entity_id
_entity_poly.type
_entity_poly.pdbx_seq_one_letter_code
_entity_poly.pdbx_strand_id
1 'polypeptide(L)'
;MKKIVPDPPSLQSSLVLLECRVAHAVELLNCATATAYESAEGLQGPPRHLAMASLHLITQAQLALNQALDQWPVLAAEPEEGMTA
;
A
#
# COMPACT_ATOMS: atom_id res chain seq x y z
N MET A 1 -7.97 16.48 39.32
CA MET A 1 -8.33 15.71 38.12
C MET A 1 -7.06 15.51 37.30
N LYS A 2 -6.43 14.33 37.36
CA LYS A 2 -5.20 14.06 36.60
C LYS A 2 -5.59 13.94 35.15
N LYS A 3 -5.27 14.95 34.34
CA LYS A 3 -5.40 14.88 32.89
C LYS A 3 -4.51 13.72 32.46
N ILE A 4 -5.10 12.56 32.12
CA ILE A 4 -4.38 11.53 31.40
C ILE A 4 -4.10 12.15 30.03
N VAL A 5 -2.87 12.61 29.86
CA VAL A 5 -2.34 12.89 28.53
C VAL A 5 -2.08 11.51 27.93
N PRO A 6 -2.76 11.12 26.85
CA PRO A 6 -2.48 9.83 26.21
C PRO A 6 -1.04 9.85 25.72
N ASP A 7 -0.29 8.80 26.02
CA ASP A 7 1.08 8.66 25.56
C ASP A 7 1.12 8.76 24.02
N PRO A 8 2.14 9.41 23.44
CA PRO A 8 2.29 9.48 21.99
C PRO A 8 2.38 8.04 21.43
N PRO A 9 1.75 7.78 20.26
CA PRO A 9 1.80 6.45 19.67
C PRO A 9 3.26 6.07 19.40
N SER A 10 3.65 4.87 19.84
CA SER A 10 4.98 4.35 19.57
C SER A 10 5.21 4.23 18.05
N LEU A 11 6.47 4.31 17.62
CA LEU A 11 6.84 4.05 16.22
C LEU A 11 6.37 2.67 15.75
N GLN A 12 6.40 1.67 16.64
CA GLN A 12 5.87 0.33 16.37
C GLN A 12 4.37 0.35 16.05
N SER A 13 3.57 1.07 16.83
CA SER A 13 2.13 1.23 16.56
C SER A 13 1.87 1.92 15.21
N SER A 14 2.72 2.88 14.84
CA SER A 14 2.63 3.59 13.56
C SER A 14 2.99 2.69 12.37
N LEU A 15 4.00 1.82 12.53
CA LEU A 15 4.38 0.83 11.52
C LEU A 15 3.29 -0.23 11.33
N VAL A 16 2.74 -0.78 12.42
CA VAL A 16 1.63 -1.75 12.35
C VAL A 16 0.41 -1.12 11.67
N LEU A 17 0.09 0.14 11.97
CA LEU A 17 -0.99 0.86 11.29
C LEU A 17 -0.70 1.02 9.79
N LEU A 18 0.54 1.32 9.41
CA LEU A 18 0.94 1.43 8.00
C LEU A 18 0.79 0.09 7.29
N GLU A 19 1.27 -1.01 7.86
CA GLU A 19 1.13 -2.37 7.32
C GLU A 19 -0.34 -2.71 7.07
N CYS A 20 -1.22 -2.46 8.05
CA CYS A 20 -2.66 -2.68 7.88
C CYS A 20 -3.25 -1.85 6.73
N ARG A 21 -2.86 -0.58 6.59
CA ARG A 21 -3.36 0.30 5.52
C ARG A 21 -2.85 -0.15 4.14
N VAL A 22 -1.61 -0.61 4.06
CA VAL A 22 -1.01 -1.13 2.82
C VAL A 22 -1.67 -2.45 2.42
N ALA A 23 -1.87 -3.37 3.37
CA ALA A 23 -2.59 -4.62 3.13
C ALA A 23 -4.00 -4.36 2.61
N HIS A 24 -4.73 -3.44 3.23
CA HIS A 24 -6.06 -3.05 2.77
C HIS A 24 -6.04 -2.41 1.36
N ALA A 25 -5.05 -1.58 1.05
CA ALA A 25 -4.89 -1.03 -0.29
C ALA A 25 -4.66 -2.12 -1.35
N VAL A 26 -3.86 -3.15 -1.04
CA VAL A 26 -3.64 -4.31 -1.92
C VAL A 26 -4.94 -5.08 -2.14
N GLU A 27 -5.72 -5.33 -1.09
CA GLU A 27 -7.03 -5.97 -1.22
C GLU A 27 -7.97 -5.18 -2.13
N LEU A 28 -8.04 -3.85 -1.97
CA LEU A 28 -8.86 -2.98 -2.82
C LEU A 28 -8.43 -3.05 -4.29
N LEU A 29 -7.13 -3.04 -4.57
CA LEU A 29 -6.59 -3.16 -5.93
C LEU A 29 -6.93 -4.52 -6.56
N ASN A 30 -6.86 -5.60 -5.79
CA ASN A 30 -7.26 -6.94 -6.26
C ASN A 30 -8.76 -7.00 -6.58
N CYS A 31 -9.61 -6.45 -5.71
CA CYS A 31 -11.04 -6.34 -5.95
C CYS A 31 -11.34 -5.50 -7.20
N ALA A 32 -10.65 -4.37 -7.37
CA ALA A 32 -10.80 -3.52 -8.55
C ALA A 32 -10.40 -4.25 -9.83
N THR A 33 -9.30 -5.02 -9.78
CA THR A 33 -8.83 -5.88 -10.89
C THR A 33 -9.90 -6.88 -11.30
N ALA A 34 -10.44 -7.66 -10.33
CA ALA A 34 -11.52 -8.62 -10.60
C ALA A 34 -12.75 -7.93 -11.19
N THR A 35 -13.15 -6.80 -10.60
CA THR A 35 -14.30 -6.00 -11.06
C THR A 35 -14.10 -5.51 -12.49
N ALA A 36 -12.94 -4.96 -12.83
CA ALA A 36 -12.65 -4.45 -14.17
C ALA A 36 -12.59 -5.58 -15.21
N TYR A 37 -12.06 -6.74 -14.82
CA TYR A 37 -12.01 -7.92 -15.67
C TYR A 37 -13.42 -8.47 -15.96
N GLU A 38 -14.21 -8.70 -14.92
CA GLU A 38 -15.60 -9.15 -15.06
C GLU A 38 -16.47 -8.11 -15.80
N SER A 39 -16.25 -6.82 -15.59
CA SER A 39 -16.97 -5.76 -16.30
C SER A 39 -16.66 -5.73 -17.80
N ALA A 40 -15.53 -6.28 -18.23
CA ALA A 40 -15.18 -6.40 -19.65
C ALA A 40 -15.75 -7.66 -20.30
N GLU A 41 -16.22 -8.62 -19.50
CA GLU A 41 -16.80 -9.87 -19.97
C GLU A 41 -18.07 -9.58 -20.76
N GLY A 42 -18.23 -10.23 -21.92
CA GLY A 42 -19.35 -9.95 -22.83
C GLY A 42 -19.31 -8.61 -23.57
N LEU A 43 -18.41 -7.68 -23.24
CA LEU A 43 -18.20 -6.45 -24.01
C LEU A 43 -17.28 -6.69 -25.22
N GLN A 44 -17.48 -5.91 -26.28
CA GLN A 44 -16.67 -5.90 -27.50
C GLN A 44 -16.40 -4.47 -27.97
N GLY A 45 -15.30 -4.26 -28.72
CA GLY A 45 -14.97 -2.96 -29.29
C GLY A 45 -14.61 -1.87 -28.24
N PRO A 46 -14.96 -0.60 -28.48
CA PRO A 46 -14.54 0.51 -27.61
C PRO A 46 -14.91 0.36 -26.12
N PRO A 47 -16.09 -0.13 -25.72
CA PRO A 47 -16.42 -0.37 -24.32
C PRO A 47 -15.48 -1.38 -23.64
N ARG A 48 -15.12 -2.46 -24.34
CA ARG A 48 -14.15 -3.44 -23.82
C ARG A 48 -12.77 -2.80 -23.67
N HIS A 49 -12.34 -1.99 -24.65
CA HIS A 49 -11.06 -1.28 -24.57
C HIS A 49 -11.01 -0.34 -23.35
N LEU A 50 -12.11 0.36 -23.04
CA LEU A 50 -12.20 1.21 -21.86
C LEU A 50 -12.07 0.41 -20.57
N ALA A 51 -12.78 -0.72 -20.44
CA ALA A 51 -12.66 -1.59 -19.26
C ALA A 51 -11.23 -2.15 -19.10
N MET A 52 -10.59 -2.53 -20.21
CA MET A 52 -9.19 -2.96 -20.19
C MET A 52 -8.21 -1.82 -19.87
N ALA A 53 -8.50 -0.59 -20.27
CA ALA A 53 -7.72 0.58 -19.86
C ALA A 53 -7.83 0.80 -18.34
N SER A 54 -9.01 0.62 -17.74
CA SER A 54 -9.16 0.64 -16.27
C SER A 54 -8.31 -0.44 -15.60
N LEU A 55 -8.32 -1.68 -16.11
CA LEU A 55 -7.48 -2.77 -15.60
C LEU A 55 -5.98 -2.43 -15.67
N HIS A 56 -5.55 -1.81 -16.78
CA HIS A 56 -4.18 -1.34 -16.93
C HIS A 56 -3.82 -0.28 -15.88
N LEU A 57 -4.69 0.70 -15.63
CA LEU A 57 -4.49 1.73 -14.60
C LEU A 57 -4.39 1.11 -13.19
N ILE A 58 -5.24 0.13 -12.87
CA ILE A 58 -5.19 -0.59 -11.59
C ILE A 58 -3.85 -1.33 -11.45
N THR A 59 -3.38 -1.98 -12.51
CA THR A 59 -2.07 -2.66 -12.53
C THR A 59 -0.92 -1.67 -12.31
N GLN A 60 -0.98 -0.48 -12.94
CA GLN A 60 0.02 0.57 -12.73
C GLN A 60 -0.02 1.13 -11.30
N ALA A 61 -1.20 1.30 -10.71
CA ALA A 61 -1.33 1.72 -9.31
C ALA A 61 -0.70 0.70 -8.34
N GLN A 62 -0.86 -0.59 -8.62
CA GLN A 62 -0.24 -1.65 -7.82
C GLN A 62 1.28 -1.66 -7.96
N LEU A 63 1.80 -1.47 -9.17
CA LEU A 63 3.23 -1.31 -9.41
C LEU A 63 3.79 -0.09 -8.63
N ALA A 64 3.11 1.04 -8.68
CA ALA A 64 3.52 2.24 -7.97
C ALA A 64 3.52 2.04 -6.44
N LEU A 65 2.52 1.32 -5.89
CA LEU A 65 2.48 0.96 -4.48
C LEU A 65 3.69 0.08 -4.11
N ASN A 66 3.97 -0.97 -4.88
CA ASN A 66 5.12 -1.84 -4.64
C ASN A 66 6.44 -1.05 -4.68
N GLN A 67 6.63 -0.20 -5.69
CA GLN A 67 7.82 0.64 -5.80
C GLN A 67 7.98 1.60 -4.61
N ALA A 68 6.88 2.15 -4.08
CA ALA A 68 6.91 3.00 -2.90
C ALA A 68 7.29 2.23 -1.63
N LEU A 69 6.88 0.95 -1.53
CA LEU A 69 7.26 0.07 -0.43
C LEU A 69 8.72 -0.37 -0.53
N ASP A 70 9.21 -0.67 -1.74
CA ASP A 70 10.61 -1.04 -1.99
C ASP A 70 11.57 0.12 -1.63
N GLN A 71 11.12 1.35 -1.83
CA GLN A 71 11.85 2.57 -1.47
C GLN A 71 11.61 3.02 -0.02
N TRP A 72 10.73 2.33 0.71
CA TRP A 72 10.46 2.68 2.09
C TRP A 72 11.74 2.47 2.90
N PRO A 73 12.23 3.50 3.61
CA PRO A 73 13.42 3.36 4.43
C PRO A 73 13.10 2.37 5.55
N VAL A 74 13.46 1.11 5.34
CA VAL A 74 13.64 0.14 6.41
C VAL A 74 14.58 0.82 7.40
N LEU A 75 14.17 0.90 8.67
CA LEU A 75 14.85 1.57 9.78
C LEU A 75 16.22 0.94 10.12
N ALA A 76 17.12 0.85 9.14
CA ALA A 76 18.50 0.46 9.26
C ALA A 76 19.34 1.66 8.80
N ALA A 77 20.27 2.21 9.57
CA ALA A 77 21.04 1.61 10.63
C ALA A 77 21.17 2.60 11.79
N GLU A 78 20.81 2.17 13.01
CA GLU A 78 21.52 2.68 14.18
C GLU A 78 22.92 2.03 14.11
N PRO A 79 24.01 2.80 13.93
CA PRO A 79 25.33 2.26 14.18
C PRO A 79 25.44 2.09 15.70
N GLU A 80 25.42 0.85 16.17
CA GLU A 80 25.99 0.47 17.46
C GLU A 80 27.52 0.72 17.38
N GLU A 81 27.95 2.00 17.46
CA GLU A 81 29.35 2.36 17.73
C GLU A 81 29.63 2.16 19.23
N GLY A 82 29.75 0.88 19.60
CA GLY A 82 30.65 0.50 20.67
C GLY A 82 32.08 0.46 20.11
N MET A 83 33.03 0.93 20.92
CA MET A 83 34.48 0.76 20.81
C MET A 83 35.27 1.90 20.14
N THR A 84 35.51 2.97 20.90
CA THR A 84 36.84 3.60 20.88
C THR A 84 37.43 3.56 22.29
N ALA A 85 38.62 2.96 22.35
CA ALA A 85 39.43 2.62 23.50
C ALA A 85 39.97 3.84 24.28
#